data_AF-A0A9X2J6Q8-F1
#
_entry.id   AF-A0A9X2J6Q8-F1
#
_cell.length_a   1.000
_cell.length_b   1.000
_cell.length_c   1.000
_cell.angle_alpha   90.00
_cell.angle_beta   90.00
_cell.angle_gamma   90.00
#
_symmetry.space_group_name_H-M   'P 1'
#
loop_
_entity.id
_entity.type
_entity.pdbx_description
1 polymer ?
#
loop_
_entity_poly.entity_id
_entity_poly.type
_entity_poly.pdbx_seq_one_letter_code
_entity_poly.pdbx_strand_id
1 'polypeptide(L)'
;MRIINTVVSVFWSLIAGVCYATTLISEGFSSSTPNMAAGVHYRAFTTTMREAMCESGDLATSLKVVPEAIILQKGDLWHPQSLVIRAYNKNGDYIPSVPVTISVDETEAIKVNVSENWIQAISAGSSSLVVGPACKNRSQVKLKTIVPIIVK
;
A
#
# COMPACT_ATOMS: atom_id res chain seq x y z
N MET A 1 -22.81 -36.64 -51.60
CA MET A 1 -23.15 -37.04 -50.22
C MET A 1 -21.85 -37.46 -49.55
N ARG A 2 -21.35 -36.95 -48.42
CA ARG A 2 -21.90 -36.12 -47.34
C ARG A 2 -20.75 -35.30 -46.72
N ILE A 3 -21.01 -34.00 -46.56
CA ILE A 3 -20.92 -33.19 -45.32
C ILE A 3 -19.54 -32.82 -44.75
N ILE A 4 -19.38 -31.50 -44.73
CA ILE A 4 -18.38 -30.60 -44.12
C ILE A 4 -18.62 -30.50 -42.60
N ASN A 5 -17.62 -30.03 -41.85
CA ASN A 5 -17.63 -29.55 -40.45
C ASN A 5 -17.38 -30.65 -39.40
N THR A 6 -16.54 -30.48 -38.37
CA THR A 6 -16.36 -29.28 -37.55
C THR A 6 -14.99 -29.31 -36.88
N VAL A 7 -14.23 -28.22 -37.05
CA VAL A 7 -13.09 -27.85 -36.22
C VAL A 7 -13.63 -27.52 -34.83
N VAL A 8 -13.38 -28.38 -33.84
CA VAL A 8 -13.63 -28.05 -32.43
C VAL A 8 -12.29 -27.66 -31.82
N SER A 9 -12.02 -26.36 -31.87
CA SER A 9 -10.98 -25.72 -31.06
C SER A 9 -11.35 -25.89 -29.59
N VAL A 10 -10.56 -26.67 -28.86
CA VAL A 10 -10.59 -26.64 -27.40
C VAL A 10 -9.92 -25.33 -27.00
N PHE A 11 -10.78 -24.33 -26.81
CA PHE A 11 -10.48 -22.99 -26.37
C PHE A 11 -9.64 -23.03 -25.09
N TRP A 12 -8.46 -22.45 -25.20
CA TRP A 12 -7.58 -22.07 -24.11
C TRP A 12 -8.36 -21.45 -22.94
N SER A 13 -8.47 -22.17 -21.83
CA SER A 13 -8.75 -21.54 -20.53
C SER A 13 -7.45 -20.98 -19.99
N LEU A 14 -6.98 -19.88 -20.60
CA LEU A 14 -6.07 -18.97 -19.94
C LEU A 14 -6.88 -18.27 -18.85
N ILE A 15 -6.84 -18.85 -17.65
CA ILE A 15 -7.01 -18.08 -16.44
C ILE A 15 -5.79 -17.16 -16.39
N ALA A 16 -5.88 -16.04 -17.10
CA ALA A 16 -5.04 -14.90 -16.83
C ALA A 16 -5.32 -14.53 -15.37
N GLY A 17 -4.43 -14.97 -14.48
CA GLY A 17 -4.35 -14.41 -13.15
C GLY A 17 -4.26 -12.90 -13.34
N VAL A 18 -5.30 -12.20 -12.89
CA VAL A 18 -5.28 -10.76 -12.78
C VAL A 18 -4.20 -10.46 -11.75
N CYS A 19 -2.96 -10.31 -12.21
CA CYS A 19 -1.90 -9.71 -11.43
C CYS A 19 -2.33 -8.26 -11.24
N TYR A 20 -3.01 -7.98 -10.13
CA TYR A 20 -3.17 -6.62 -9.65
C TYR A 20 -1.76 -6.04 -9.50
N ALA A 21 -1.42 -5.10 -10.37
CA ALA A 21 -0.16 -4.41 -10.32
C ALA A 21 -0.23 -3.41 -9.15
N THR A 22 0.42 -3.74 -8.04
CA THR A 22 0.61 -2.81 -6.93
C THR A 22 1.60 -1.73 -7.35
N THR A 23 1.18 -0.48 -7.38
CA THR A 23 2.06 0.66 -7.71
C THR A 23 2.64 1.22 -6.41
N LEU A 24 3.97 1.27 -6.27
CA LEU A 24 4.64 1.95 -5.16
C LEU A 24 4.44 3.45 -5.31
N ILE A 25 3.82 4.09 -4.31
CA ILE A 25 3.55 5.53 -4.31
C ILE A 25 4.53 6.26 -3.39
N SER A 26 4.94 5.66 -2.27
CA SER A 26 5.79 6.37 -1.33
C SER A 26 6.61 5.44 -0.43
N GLU A 27 7.73 5.96 0.06
CA GLU A 27 8.57 5.35 1.09
C GLU A 27 8.71 6.33 2.27
N GLY A 28 8.81 5.81 3.49
CA GLY A 28 8.91 6.65 4.68
C GLY A 28 9.16 5.87 5.97
N PHE A 29 8.83 6.50 7.10
CA PHE A 29 9.05 5.97 8.43
C PHE A 29 7.76 5.94 9.26
N SER A 30 7.65 4.99 10.19
CA SER A 30 6.62 5.01 11.23
C SER A 30 6.78 6.24 12.16
N SER A 31 5.71 6.58 12.90
CA SER A 31 5.60 7.72 13.84
C SER A 31 6.77 7.78 14.86
N SER A 32 6.98 8.88 15.59
CA SER A 32 7.85 8.91 16.80
C SER A 32 7.06 8.72 18.07
N THR A 33 5.75 8.95 18.03
CA THR A 33 4.92 8.96 19.22
C THR A 33 3.70 8.06 19.04
N PRO A 34 3.31 7.33 20.10
CA PRO A 34 2.27 6.31 20.01
C PRO A 34 0.85 6.85 19.79
N ASN A 35 0.59 8.15 19.96
CA ASN A 35 -0.76 8.75 19.93
C ASN A 35 -0.89 9.99 19.01
N MET A 36 -0.02 10.15 18.02
CA MET A 36 -0.08 11.30 17.13
C MET A 36 -1.39 11.33 16.31
N ALA A 37 -2.00 12.51 16.23
CA ALA A 37 -3.18 12.80 15.41
C ALA A 37 -2.77 13.06 13.94
N ALA A 38 -3.67 12.77 13.00
CA ALA A 38 -3.42 12.91 11.55
C ALA A 38 -3.08 14.35 11.10
N GLY A 39 -3.45 15.37 11.89
CA GLY A 39 -3.18 16.79 11.60
C GLY A 39 -1.81 17.30 12.04
N VAL A 40 -1.01 16.50 12.74
CA VAL A 40 0.35 16.90 13.15
C VAL A 40 1.34 16.42 12.08
N HIS A 41 1.66 17.31 11.16
CA HIS A 41 2.57 17.10 10.02
C HIS A 41 4.03 16.89 10.46
N TYR A 42 4.36 15.74 11.08
CA TYR A 42 5.74 15.37 11.30
C TYR A 42 5.97 13.88 11.06
N ARG A 43 6.40 13.57 9.82
CA ARG A 43 7.57 12.72 9.57
C ARG A 43 7.93 12.72 8.10
N ALA A 44 9.20 12.98 7.84
CA ALA A 44 9.75 13.06 6.50
C ALA A 44 9.49 11.74 5.77
N PHE A 45 8.59 11.76 4.79
CA PHE A 45 8.66 10.88 3.64
C PHE A 45 9.91 11.31 2.87
N THR A 46 11.08 10.98 3.40
CA THR A 46 12.27 10.99 2.57
C THR A 46 12.04 9.83 1.62
N THR A 47 11.81 10.12 0.35
CA THR A 47 11.75 9.17 -0.77
C THR A 47 13.07 8.42 -0.96
N THR A 48 13.98 8.48 0.01
CA THR A 48 15.31 7.89 -0.01
C THR A 48 15.56 7.25 1.35
N MET A 49 15.37 5.94 1.41
CA MET A 49 15.92 5.15 2.51
C MET A 49 17.43 5.10 2.44
N ARG A 50 18.09 5.17 3.60
CA ARG A 50 19.49 4.76 3.74
C ARG A 50 19.54 3.29 4.12
N GLU A 51 20.36 2.49 3.44
CA GLU A 51 20.56 1.06 3.70
C GLU A 51 20.85 0.76 5.19
N ALA A 52 21.59 1.65 5.86
CA ALA A 52 21.90 1.55 7.29
C ALA A 52 20.66 1.47 8.22
N MET A 53 19.49 1.92 7.76
CA MET A 53 18.23 1.85 8.51
C MET A 53 17.64 0.43 8.54
N CYS A 54 18.00 -0.41 7.57
CA CYS A 54 17.58 -1.82 7.55
C CYS A 54 18.43 -2.74 8.43
N GLU A 55 19.59 -2.26 8.87
CA GLU A 55 20.58 -3.05 9.63
C GLU A 55 20.54 -2.80 11.14
N SER A 56 19.98 -1.67 11.58
CA SER A 56 20.12 -1.16 12.97
C SER A 56 18.82 -1.09 13.78
N GLY A 57 17.67 -1.49 13.21
CA GLY A 57 16.36 -1.32 13.84
C GLY A 57 15.86 -2.55 14.59
N ASP A 58 15.14 -2.32 15.69
CA ASP A 58 14.27 -3.34 16.31
C ASP A 58 13.30 -3.91 15.27
N LEU A 59 13.13 -5.23 15.28
CA LEU A 59 12.27 -5.91 14.32
C LEU A 59 10.79 -5.67 14.66
N ALA A 60 10.14 -4.84 13.85
CA ALA A 60 8.70 -4.71 13.87
C ALA A 60 8.00 -6.02 13.50
N THR A 61 6.95 -6.35 14.26
CA THR A 61 6.12 -7.55 14.06
C THR A 61 4.68 -7.22 13.73
N SER A 62 4.23 -6.00 14.02
CA SER A 62 2.93 -5.50 13.57
C SER A 62 2.98 -4.01 13.21
N LEU A 63 2.09 -3.60 12.29
CA LEU A 63 1.84 -2.22 11.92
C LEU A 63 0.38 -1.87 12.22
N LYS A 64 0.15 -0.65 12.71
CA LYS A 64 -1.17 -0.03 12.79
C LYS A 64 -1.17 1.24 11.95
N VAL A 65 -2.18 1.41 11.11
CA VAL A 65 -2.29 2.55 10.20
C VAL A 65 -3.56 3.32 10.52
N VAL A 66 -3.46 4.63 10.61
CA VAL A 66 -4.58 5.54 10.87
C VAL A 66 -4.66 6.57 9.75
N PRO A 67 -5.84 6.82 9.15
CA PRO A 67 -7.10 6.12 9.41
C PRO A 67 -7.08 4.65 8.93
N GLU A 68 -7.97 3.83 9.51
CA GLU A 68 -8.12 2.41 9.13
C GLU A 68 -8.82 2.24 7.77
N ALA A 69 -9.43 3.32 7.25
CA ALA A 69 -10.02 3.39 5.91
C ALA A 69 -9.90 4.82 5.37
N ILE A 70 -9.70 4.96 4.06
CA ILE A 70 -9.66 6.23 3.36
C ILE A 70 -10.97 6.37 2.59
N ILE A 71 -11.74 7.43 2.88
CA ILE A 71 -13.02 7.70 2.22
C ILE A 71 -12.87 8.95 1.37
N LEU A 72 -13.06 8.82 0.06
CA LEU A 72 -12.90 9.90 -0.92
C LEU A 72 -14.21 10.12 -1.68
N GLN A 73 -14.44 11.36 -2.10
CA GLN A 73 -15.41 11.73 -3.13
C GLN A 73 -14.73 11.78 -4.49
N LYS A 74 -15.49 11.57 -5.56
CA LYS A 74 -14.98 11.80 -6.93
C LYS A 74 -14.36 13.20 -7.06
N GLY A 75 -13.12 13.25 -7.53
CA GLY A 75 -12.33 14.46 -7.70
C GLY A 75 -11.36 14.74 -6.55
N ASP A 76 -11.53 14.11 -5.39
CA ASP A 76 -10.63 14.29 -4.25
C ASP A 76 -9.21 13.86 -4.58
N LEU A 77 -8.25 14.64 -4.05
CA LEU A 77 -6.84 14.32 -4.04
C LEU A 77 -6.43 13.89 -2.63
N TRP A 78 -5.77 12.75 -2.53
CA TRP A 78 -5.28 12.21 -1.28
C TRP A 78 -3.78 11.97 -1.33
N HIS A 79 -3.10 12.32 -0.23
CA HIS A 79 -1.66 12.17 -0.10
C HIS A 79 -1.32 11.14 0.99
N PRO A 80 -0.32 10.26 0.77
CA PRO A 80 0.20 9.31 1.76
C PRO A 80 0.61 9.96 3.08
N GLN A 81 0.96 11.25 3.03
CA GLN A 81 1.31 12.06 4.20
C GLN A 81 0.21 12.19 5.24
N SER A 82 -1.03 11.87 4.86
CA SER A 82 -2.19 11.87 5.76
C SER A 82 -2.25 10.61 6.65
N LEU A 83 -1.38 9.61 6.41
CA LEU A 83 -1.32 8.39 7.22
C LEU A 83 -0.43 8.56 8.45
N VAL A 84 -0.90 8.02 9.57
CA VAL A 84 -0.07 7.75 10.74
C VAL A 84 0.19 6.25 10.79
N ILE A 85 1.44 5.85 10.63
CA ILE A 85 1.87 4.45 10.68
C ILE A 85 2.60 4.22 12.01
N ARG A 86 2.16 3.24 12.79
CA ARG A 86 2.75 2.87 14.09
C ARG A 86 3.26 1.44 14.00
N ALA A 87 4.48 1.20 14.45
CA ALA A 87 5.11 -0.11 14.42
C ALA A 87 5.32 -0.63 15.84
N TYR A 88 5.14 -1.94 16.03
CA TYR A 88 5.30 -2.57 17.33
C TYR A 88 6.14 -3.84 17.24
N ASN A 89 6.99 -4.06 18.25
CA ASN A 89 7.77 -5.29 18.39
C ASN A 89 6.88 -6.46 18.88
N LYS A 90 7.46 -7.65 19.02
CA LYS A 90 6.74 -8.86 19.47
C LYS A 90 6.15 -8.76 20.89
N ASN A 91 6.67 -7.85 21.72
CA ASN A 91 6.20 -7.62 23.08
C ASN A 91 5.06 -6.58 23.12
N GLY A 92 4.73 -5.96 21.98
CA GLY A 92 3.78 -4.86 21.90
C GLY A 92 4.38 -3.48 22.18
N ASP A 93 5.70 -3.38 22.35
CA ASP A 93 6.35 -2.08 22.55
C ASP A 93 6.40 -1.31 21.23
N TYR A 94 6.20 0.00 21.35
CA TYR A 94 6.26 0.91 20.24
C TYR A 94 7.68 1.07 19.69
N ILE A 95 7.87 0.85 18.39
CA ILE A 95 9.15 1.08 17.72
C ILE A 95 9.09 2.40 16.93
N PRO A 96 9.92 3.39 17.29
CA PRO A 96 10.02 4.60 16.51
C PRO A 96 10.71 4.33 15.17
N SER A 97 10.25 5.00 14.10
CA SER A 97 10.97 5.13 12.83
C SER A 97 11.31 3.81 12.09
N VAL A 98 10.34 2.93 11.93
CA VAL A 98 10.47 1.72 11.09
C VAL A 98 10.32 2.09 9.61
N PRO A 99 11.25 1.72 8.71
CA PRO A 99 11.12 1.99 7.28
C PRO A 99 9.97 1.21 6.64
N VAL A 100 9.09 1.92 5.92
CA VAL A 100 7.88 1.37 5.30
C VAL A 100 7.70 1.83 3.86
N THR A 101 7.08 0.98 3.06
CA THR A 101 6.60 1.27 1.71
C THR A 101 5.08 1.42 1.73
N ILE A 102 4.57 2.29 0.87
CA ILE A 102 3.15 2.48 0.62
C ILE A 102 2.90 2.24 -0.86
N SER A 103 2.18 1.16 -1.16
CA SER A 103 1.74 0.84 -2.51
C SER A 103 0.23 0.82 -2.60
N VAL A 104 -0.33 0.97 -3.80
CA VAL A 104 -1.78 0.96 -4.02
C VAL A 104 -2.10 0.05 -5.20
N ASP A 105 -3.21 -0.68 -5.07
CA ASP A 105 -3.79 -1.45 -6.16
C ASP A 105 -4.58 -0.49 -7.07
N GLU A 106 -4.00 -0.15 -8.22
CA GLU A 106 -4.66 0.76 -9.16
C GLU A 106 -5.91 0.09 -9.76
N THR A 107 -7.03 0.83 -9.76
CA THR A 107 -8.33 0.39 -10.26
C THR A 107 -8.99 1.54 -11.00
N GLU A 108 -10.08 1.30 -11.74
CA GLU A 108 -10.83 2.37 -12.41
C GLU A 108 -11.38 3.45 -11.44
N ALA A 109 -11.46 3.14 -10.15
CA ALA A 109 -11.92 4.07 -9.12
C ALA A 109 -10.90 5.17 -8.80
N ILE A 110 -9.61 4.93 -9.05
CA ILE A 110 -8.53 5.83 -8.66
C ILE A 110 -7.47 5.99 -9.73
N LYS A 111 -6.78 7.13 -9.73
CA LYS A 111 -5.59 7.38 -10.54
C LYS A 111 -4.42 7.66 -9.63
N VAL A 112 -3.29 7.00 -9.88
CA VAL A 112 -2.07 7.17 -9.09
C VAL A 112 -1.09 8.09 -9.83
N ASN A 113 -0.55 9.10 -9.14
CA ASN A 113 0.60 9.86 -9.61
C ASN A 113 1.79 9.60 -8.69
N VAL A 114 2.72 8.77 -9.16
CA VAL A 114 3.93 8.39 -8.41
C VAL A 114 4.88 9.57 -8.26
N SER A 115 5.04 10.39 -9.31
CA SER A 115 5.99 11.52 -9.31
C SER A 115 5.63 12.57 -8.27
N GLU A 116 4.34 12.79 -8.04
CA GLU A 116 3.83 13.80 -7.12
C GLU A 116 3.28 13.20 -5.80
N ASN A 117 3.39 11.88 -5.62
CA ASN A 117 2.95 11.13 -4.45
C ASN A 117 1.49 11.42 -4.04
N TRP A 118 0.55 11.28 -4.98
CA TRP A 118 -0.88 11.41 -4.69
C TRP A 118 -1.75 10.40 -5.42
N ILE A 119 -2.97 10.27 -4.91
CA ILE A 119 -4.04 9.47 -5.50
C ILE A 119 -5.23 10.40 -5.76
N GLN A 120 -5.86 10.28 -6.92
CA GLN A 120 -7.09 10.99 -7.26
C GLN A 120 -8.24 10.01 -7.38
N ALA A 121 -9.37 10.33 -6.77
CA ALA A 121 -10.62 9.59 -6.94
C ALA A 121 -11.26 9.94 -8.30
N ILE A 122 -11.50 8.95 -9.16
CA ILE A 122 -12.00 9.12 -10.53
C ILE A 122 -13.43 8.63 -10.69
N SER A 123 -13.76 7.48 -10.10
CA SER A 123 -15.09 6.87 -10.18
C SER A 123 -15.41 6.11 -8.89
N ALA A 124 -16.71 5.87 -8.64
CA ALA A 124 -17.14 5.14 -7.47
C ALA A 124 -16.60 3.69 -7.50
N GLY A 125 -16.12 3.21 -6.36
CA GLY A 125 -15.52 1.88 -6.26
C GLY A 125 -14.59 1.74 -5.07
N SER A 126 -13.80 0.68 -5.08
CA SER A 126 -12.87 0.35 -4.00
C SER A 126 -11.50 0.00 -4.53
N SER A 127 -10.47 0.46 -3.83
CA SER A 127 -9.08 0.08 -4.02
C SER A 127 -8.47 -0.27 -2.65
N SER A 128 -7.25 -0.79 -2.65
CA SER A 128 -6.51 -1.12 -1.44
C SER A 128 -5.17 -0.41 -1.45
N LEU A 129 -4.85 0.22 -0.33
CA LEU A 129 -3.52 0.70 0.00
C LEU A 129 -2.83 -0.35 0.86
N VAL A 130 -1.62 -0.72 0.48
CA VAL A 130 -0.80 -1.70 1.20
C VAL A 130 0.38 -0.97 1.82
N VAL A 131 0.46 -0.99 3.14
CA VAL A 131 1.63 -0.56 3.90
C VAL A 131 2.46 -1.80 4.23
N GLY A 132 3.71 -1.83 3.79
CA GLY A 132 4.63 -2.94 4.00
C GLY A 132 5.99 -2.50 4.54
N PRO A 133 6.88 -3.42 4.91
CA PRO A 133 8.26 -3.07 5.19
C PRO A 133 8.90 -2.57 3.90
N ALA A 134 9.82 -1.63 4.02
CA ALA A 134 10.66 -1.28 2.90
C ALA A 134 11.94 -2.13 2.84
N CYS A 135 12.39 -2.63 4.00
CA CYS A 135 13.54 -3.52 4.10
C CYS A 135 13.18 -4.96 3.68
N LYS A 136 14.02 -5.58 2.84
CA LYS A 136 13.86 -6.97 2.36
C LYS A 136 14.29 -8.04 3.37
N ASN A 137 14.45 -7.69 4.64
CA ASN A 137 14.99 -8.60 5.65
C ASN A 137 13.96 -9.71 5.94
N ARG A 138 14.38 -10.99 5.95
CA ARG A 138 13.48 -12.17 5.92
C ARG A 138 12.41 -12.17 7.03
N SER A 139 12.73 -11.59 8.19
CA SER A 139 11.84 -11.51 9.34
C SER A 139 10.70 -10.48 9.17
N GLN A 140 10.87 -9.47 8.31
CA GLN A 140 9.89 -8.40 8.11
C GLN A 140 8.97 -8.63 6.90
N VAL A 141 9.28 -9.57 6.01
CA VAL A 141 8.53 -9.81 4.74
C VAL A 141 7.02 -10.05 4.93
N LYS A 142 6.60 -10.52 6.11
CA LYS A 142 5.18 -10.76 6.46
C LYS A 142 4.46 -9.55 7.05
N LEU A 143 5.14 -8.43 7.27
CA LEU A 143 4.62 -7.25 7.94
C LEU A 143 3.82 -6.37 6.96
N LYS A 144 2.59 -6.76 6.63
CA LYS A 144 1.74 -5.96 5.73
C LYS A 144 0.43 -5.59 6.42
N THR A 145 -0.01 -4.35 6.21
CA THR A 145 -1.32 -3.86 6.61
C THR A 145 -2.02 -3.29 5.38
N ILE A 146 -3.28 -3.68 5.19
CA ILE A 146 -4.12 -3.21 4.09
C ILE A 146 -5.07 -2.14 4.65
N VAL A 147 -5.13 -1.00 3.99
CA VAL A 147 -6.04 0.10 4.27
C VAL A 147 -6.98 0.24 3.06
N PRO A 148 -8.29 -0.04 3.20
CA PRO A 148 -9.24 0.15 2.12
C PRO A 148 -9.35 1.62 1.72
N ILE A 149 -9.40 1.87 0.42
CA ILE A 149 -9.78 3.16 -0.18
C ILE A 149 -11.18 2.99 -0.76
N ILE A 150 -12.12 3.82 -0.32
CA ILE A 150 -13.52 3.80 -0.74
C ILE A 150 -13.83 5.11 -1.44
N VAL A 151 -14.19 5.05 -2.71
CA VAL A 151 -14.63 6.21 -3.49
C VAL A 151 -16.15 6.19 -3.58
N LYS A 152 -16.79 7.25 -3.09
CA LYS A 152 -18.24 7.46 -3.12
C LYS A 152 -18.68 8.22 -4.36
#